data_AF-A0A6B0DII7-F1
#
_entry.id   AF-A0A6B0DII7-F1
#
_cell.length_a   1.000
_cell.length_b   1.000
_cell.length_c   1.000
_cell.angle_alpha   90.00
_cell.angle_beta   90.00
_cell.angle_gamma   90.00
#
_symmetry.space_group_name_H-M   'P 1'
#
loop_
_entity.id
_entity.type
_entity.pdbx_description
1 polymer ?
#
loop_
_entity_poly.entity_id
_entity_poly.type
_entity_poly.pdbx_seq_one_letter_code
_entity_poly.pdbx_strand_id
1 'polypeptide(L)'
;MKNLLVVGIVSIFLLSLAVPAATASYLNVTIYPDKGLANVKLNSEASLIFTYPAGGAISKKLNGTTISYSFTENFTNPSDWAISFMEGWLKSRYHNVSVDNMSLTFNLVLHGNSTALVITKLLTINLWVSGIFNKTKSETKVNLSWRAFEVKGSFKISHNGEEYDLNEMGEYFFGMGMISNYQNDKLNEMSNVSTLNFTMLSKSLSSWQRTYDPTTNTTTFYYNASKYVLFYANWSISNSIYTGLNGNYTLKIVYDPSSTITTPGYATASGDTIVISPTAPSNTLPLIIGAVVAVIIVVGALAFFLRKRK
;
A
#
# COMPACT_ATOMS: atom_id res chain seq x y z
N MET A 1 29.59 -49.34 6.64
CA MET A 1 29.38 -48.27 5.64
C MET A 1 27.91 -48.32 5.24
N LYS A 2 26.98 -47.74 6.00
CA LYS A 2 26.42 -46.38 5.83
C LYS A 2 26.39 -45.95 4.35
N ASN A 3 25.22 -46.02 3.74
CA ASN A 3 24.72 -45.18 2.64
C ASN A 3 23.18 -45.26 2.71
N LEU A 4 22.59 -44.56 3.68
CA LEU A 4 21.79 -43.35 3.47
C LEU A 4 20.66 -43.50 2.45
N LEU A 5 19.47 -43.83 2.99
CA LEU A 5 18.20 -43.15 2.74
C LEU A 5 18.30 -41.99 1.73
N VAL A 6 18.00 -42.26 0.46
CA VAL A 6 17.55 -41.21 -0.46
C VAL A 6 16.06 -41.04 -0.21
N VAL A 7 15.78 -40.18 0.74
CA VAL A 7 14.47 -39.58 0.97
C VAL A 7 13.97 -39.04 -0.37
N GLY A 8 12.79 -39.51 -0.79
CA GLY A 8 12.04 -38.92 -1.90
C GLY A 8 11.69 -37.48 -1.55
N ILE A 9 12.56 -36.56 -1.94
CA ILE A 9 12.26 -35.14 -1.95
C ILE A 9 11.31 -34.94 -3.12
N VAL A 10 10.06 -34.69 -2.76
CA VAL A 10 9.08 -33.96 -3.54
C VAL A 10 9.73 -32.63 -3.91
N SER A 11 10.52 -32.63 -5.00
CA SER A 11 11.07 -31.43 -5.60
C SER A 11 9.97 -30.79 -6.42
N ILE A 12 9.06 -30.14 -5.71
CA ILE A 12 8.59 -28.79 -5.98
C ILE A 12 8.75 -28.38 -7.46
N PHE A 13 7.78 -28.80 -8.27
CA PHE A 13 7.44 -28.17 -9.54
C PHE A 13 6.78 -26.79 -9.29
N LEU A 14 7.41 -25.90 -8.50
CA LEU A 14 6.96 -24.50 -8.31
C LEU A 14 7.69 -23.50 -9.23
N LEU A 15 8.46 -23.97 -10.21
CA LEU A 15 9.26 -23.10 -11.09
C LEU A 15 8.53 -22.57 -12.35
N SER A 16 7.19 -22.69 -12.46
CA SER A 16 6.42 -21.99 -13.51
C SER A 16 5.69 -20.73 -13.01
N LEU A 17 5.88 -20.34 -11.76
CA LEU A 17 5.31 -19.12 -11.22
C LEU A 17 6.18 -17.91 -11.56
N ALA A 18 6.17 -17.48 -12.82
CA ALA A 18 6.24 -16.06 -13.11
C ALA A 18 4.90 -15.42 -12.67
N VAL A 19 4.60 -15.48 -11.38
CA VAL A 19 3.66 -14.55 -10.77
C VAL A 19 4.37 -13.20 -10.91
N PRO A 20 3.74 -12.18 -11.50
CA PRO A 20 4.32 -10.85 -11.55
C PRO A 20 4.89 -10.48 -10.18
N ALA A 21 6.07 -9.87 -10.19
CA ALA A 21 6.68 -9.28 -9.00
C ALA A 21 5.63 -8.51 -8.21
N ALA A 22 5.74 -8.55 -6.87
CA ALA A 22 4.78 -7.98 -5.93
C ALA A 22 4.11 -6.69 -6.44
N THR A 23 2.78 -6.72 -6.52
CA THR A 23 1.89 -5.55 -6.62
C THR A 23 2.27 -4.59 -5.51
N ALA A 24 2.63 -3.33 -5.76
CA ALA A 24 3.08 -2.41 -4.71
C ALA A 24 2.01 -1.36 -4.40
N SER A 25 1.23 -1.59 -3.34
CA SER A 25 0.27 -0.60 -2.86
C SER A 25 0.99 0.51 -2.11
N TYR A 26 0.61 1.77 -2.36
CA TYR A 26 1.24 2.92 -1.70
C TYR A 26 0.28 4.07 -1.44
N LEU A 27 0.62 4.88 -0.44
CA LEU A 27 0.01 6.17 -0.14
C LEU A 27 1.10 7.24 -0.13
N ASN A 28 1.17 8.06 -1.17
CA ASN A 28 2.11 9.17 -1.25
C ASN A 28 1.40 10.48 -0.95
N VAL A 29 1.85 11.17 0.09
CA VAL A 29 1.29 12.45 0.53
C VAL A 29 2.32 13.54 0.31
N THR A 30 1.97 14.56 -0.47
CA THR A 30 2.78 15.77 -0.64
C THR A 30 2.07 16.93 0.01
N ILE A 31 2.68 17.49 1.04
CA ILE A 31 2.11 18.57 1.86
C ILE A 31 2.52 19.92 1.27
N TYR A 32 1.56 20.83 1.13
CA TYR A 32 1.75 22.21 0.71
C TYR A 32 1.28 23.15 1.83
N PRO A 33 2.15 23.42 2.83
CA PRO A 33 1.77 24.21 4.00
C PRO A 33 1.19 25.56 3.60
N ASP A 34 1.83 26.30 2.69
CA ASP A 34 1.39 27.65 2.29
C ASP A 34 -0.03 27.67 1.71
N LYS A 35 -0.40 26.61 0.99
CA LYS A 35 -1.73 26.46 0.40
C LYS A 35 -2.77 25.90 1.39
N GLY A 36 -2.33 25.33 2.51
CA GLY A 36 -3.22 24.60 3.42
C GLY A 36 -3.80 23.33 2.79
N LEU A 37 -3.07 22.74 1.84
CA LEU A 37 -3.48 21.57 1.07
C LEU A 37 -2.43 20.46 1.12
N ALA A 38 -2.86 19.23 0.93
CA ALA A 38 -2.01 18.11 0.59
C ALA A 38 -2.51 17.43 -0.67
N ASN A 39 -1.59 17.03 -1.54
CA ASN A 39 -1.90 16.10 -2.63
C ASN A 39 -1.65 14.67 -2.14
N VAL A 40 -2.59 13.77 -2.39
CA VAL A 40 -2.51 12.37 -1.96
C VAL A 40 -2.66 11.48 -3.18
N LYS A 41 -1.58 10.80 -3.55
CA LYS A 41 -1.60 9.75 -4.55
C LYS A 41 -1.63 8.40 -3.88
N LEU A 42 -2.79 7.74 -3.96
CA LEU A 42 -3.01 6.39 -3.50
C LEU A 42 -2.92 5.42 -4.67
N ASN A 43 -2.26 4.30 -4.46
CA ASN A 43 -2.25 3.15 -5.35
C ASN A 43 -2.64 1.92 -4.56
N SER A 44 -3.77 1.31 -4.91
CA SER A 44 -4.23 0.04 -4.40
C SER A 44 -4.08 -1.01 -5.49
N GLU A 45 -3.02 -1.79 -5.40
CA GLU A 45 -2.77 -2.92 -6.28
C GLU A 45 -2.94 -4.22 -5.49
N ALA A 46 -3.87 -5.06 -5.93
CA ALA A 46 -4.17 -6.34 -5.32
C ALA A 46 -4.24 -7.43 -6.38
N SER A 47 -3.63 -8.58 -6.07
CA SER A 47 -3.76 -9.78 -6.89
C SER A 47 -4.54 -10.86 -6.14
N LEU A 48 -5.61 -11.33 -6.78
CA LEU A 48 -6.32 -12.54 -6.42
C LEU A 48 -5.77 -13.69 -7.26
N ILE A 49 -5.28 -14.73 -6.60
CA ILE A 49 -4.69 -15.92 -7.20
C ILE A 49 -5.58 -17.10 -6.85
N PHE A 50 -6.25 -17.66 -7.85
CA PHE A 50 -7.10 -18.83 -7.72
C PHE A 50 -6.43 -20.02 -8.42
N THR A 51 -5.98 -21.02 -7.67
CA THR A 51 -5.38 -22.24 -8.23
C THR A 51 -6.41 -23.37 -8.28
N TYR A 52 -6.37 -24.15 -9.34
CA TYR A 52 -7.29 -25.26 -9.58
C TYR A 52 -6.62 -26.43 -10.31
N PRO A 53 -7.20 -27.64 -10.27
CA PRO A 53 -6.62 -28.81 -10.90
C PRO A 53 -6.60 -28.72 -12.43
N ALA A 54 -5.48 -29.13 -13.03
CA ALA A 54 -5.32 -29.22 -14.48
C ALA A 54 -6.35 -30.19 -15.10
N GLY A 55 -6.88 -29.85 -16.27
CA GLY A 55 -7.82 -30.70 -17.01
C GLY A 55 -9.24 -30.77 -16.44
N GLY A 56 -9.49 -30.19 -15.26
CA GLY A 56 -10.82 -30.06 -14.68
C GLY A 56 -11.71 -29.04 -15.42
N ALA A 57 -12.99 -28.96 -15.04
CA ALA A 57 -13.96 -28.06 -15.69
C ALA A 57 -13.52 -26.58 -15.67
N ILE A 58 -13.02 -26.09 -14.53
CA ILE A 58 -12.51 -24.71 -14.39
C ILE A 58 -11.27 -24.48 -15.27
N SER A 59 -10.34 -25.43 -15.30
CA SER A 59 -9.15 -25.39 -16.15
C SER A 59 -9.51 -25.27 -17.63
N LYS A 60 -10.47 -26.07 -18.10
CA LYS A 60 -10.95 -26.02 -19.49
C LYS A 60 -11.59 -24.67 -19.85
N LYS A 61 -12.28 -24.03 -18.92
CA LYS A 61 -12.95 -22.74 -19.15
C LYS A 61 -11.97 -21.57 -19.13
N LEU A 62 -10.91 -21.63 -18.33
CA LEU A 62 -9.99 -20.50 -18.11
C LEU A 62 -8.69 -20.58 -18.90
N ASN A 63 -8.31 -21.75 -19.38
CA ASN A 63 -7.03 -21.93 -20.04
C ASN A 63 -6.93 -21.07 -21.31
N GLY A 64 -6.00 -20.10 -21.31
CA GLY A 64 -5.80 -19.18 -22.42
C GLY A 64 -6.72 -17.96 -22.37
N THR A 65 -7.55 -17.80 -21.34
CA THR A 65 -8.41 -16.62 -21.18
C THR A 65 -7.58 -15.42 -20.72
N THR A 66 -7.73 -14.29 -21.41
CA THR A 66 -7.24 -12.98 -20.96
C THR A 66 -8.35 -11.96 -21.13
N ILE A 67 -8.65 -11.21 -20.07
CA ILE A 67 -9.63 -10.12 -20.09
C ILE A 67 -8.94 -8.92 -19.44
N SER A 68 -9.04 -7.76 -20.08
CA SER A 68 -8.53 -6.51 -19.52
C SER A 68 -9.57 -5.41 -19.65
N TYR A 69 -9.66 -4.59 -18.63
CA TYR A 69 -10.56 -3.45 -18.60
C TYR A 69 -9.86 -2.28 -17.90
N SER A 70 -10.07 -1.06 -18.40
CA SER A 70 -9.51 0.14 -17.80
C SER A 70 -10.36 1.37 -18.09
N PHE A 71 -10.37 2.28 -17.12
CA PHE A 71 -11.02 3.58 -17.27
C PHE A 71 -10.40 4.62 -16.35
N THR A 72 -10.76 5.88 -16.57
CA THR A 72 -10.35 7.00 -15.72
C THR A 72 -11.54 7.93 -15.54
N GLU A 73 -11.76 8.38 -14.30
CA GLU A 73 -12.80 9.34 -13.95
C GLU A 73 -12.20 10.52 -13.20
N ASN A 74 -12.83 11.69 -13.36
CA ASN A 74 -12.46 12.91 -12.67
C ASN A 74 -13.69 13.50 -11.98
N PHE A 75 -13.53 13.81 -10.70
CA PHE A 75 -14.54 14.38 -9.82
C PHE A 75 -14.02 15.72 -9.33
N THR A 76 -14.76 16.79 -9.64
CA THR A 76 -14.31 18.17 -9.39
C THR A 76 -15.24 18.92 -8.45
N ASN A 77 -16.38 18.33 -8.10
CA ASN A 77 -17.33 18.92 -7.17
C ASN A 77 -17.33 18.13 -5.86
N PRO A 78 -17.13 18.75 -4.68
CA PRO A 78 -17.21 18.06 -3.40
C PRO A 78 -18.51 17.27 -3.15
N SER A 79 -19.61 17.63 -3.82
CA SER A 79 -20.87 16.88 -3.78
C SER A 79 -20.88 15.60 -4.62
N ASP A 80 -19.85 15.35 -5.44
CA ASP A 80 -19.73 14.12 -6.21
C ASP A 80 -19.68 12.93 -5.24
N TRP A 81 -20.50 11.91 -5.50
CA TRP A 81 -20.65 10.74 -4.61
C TRP A 81 -19.30 10.12 -4.26
N ALA A 82 -18.43 9.95 -5.25
CA ALA A 82 -17.13 9.32 -5.07
C ALA A 82 -16.22 10.14 -4.12
N ILE A 83 -16.27 11.47 -4.19
CA ILE A 83 -15.56 12.36 -3.25
C ILE A 83 -16.15 12.21 -1.85
N SER A 84 -17.47 12.34 -1.72
CA SER A 84 -18.17 12.23 -0.43
C SER A 84 -17.94 10.87 0.24
N PHE A 85 -17.93 9.79 -0.53
CA PHE A 85 -17.64 8.43 -0.07
C PHE A 85 -16.22 8.33 0.50
N MET A 86 -15.22 8.76 -0.27
CA MET A 86 -13.81 8.74 0.18
C MET A 86 -13.60 9.64 1.39
N GLU A 87 -14.15 10.86 1.37
CA GLU A 87 -14.08 11.79 2.49
C GLU A 87 -14.68 11.19 3.78
N GLY A 88 -15.81 10.48 3.69
CA GLY A 88 -16.41 9.79 4.83
C GLY A 88 -15.45 8.81 5.51
N TRP A 89 -14.71 8.02 4.73
CA TRP A 89 -13.70 7.10 5.25
C TRP A 89 -12.51 7.82 5.87
N LEU A 90 -12.05 8.93 5.29
CA LEU A 90 -10.99 9.75 5.89
C LEU A 90 -11.46 10.41 7.19
N LYS A 91 -12.70 10.93 7.23
CA LYS A 91 -13.31 11.58 8.40
C LYS A 91 -13.53 10.64 9.57
N SER A 92 -13.70 9.34 9.31
CA SER A 92 -13.77 8.31 10.36
C SER A 92 -12.52 8.27 11.26
N ARG A 93 -11.40 8.79 10.77
CA ARG A 93 -10.12 8.88 11.47
C ARG A 93 -9.78 10.30 11.90
N TYR A 94 -10.15 11.31 11.11
CA TYR A 94 -9.96 12.71 11.46
C TYR A 94 -11.07 13.59 10.90
N HIS A 95 -11.99 14.04 11.75
CA HIS A 95 -13.24 14.70 11.35
C HIS A 95 -13.07 16.00 10.53
N ASN A 96 -11.93 16.70 10.63
CA ASN A 96 -11.70 17.96 9.90
C ASN A 96 -11.10 17.76 8.50
N VAL A 97 -10.73 16.54 8.11
CA VAL A 97 -10.23 16.28 6.75
C VAL A 97 -11.35 16.53 5.74
N SER A 98 -11.03 17.23 4.66
CA SER A 98 -11.95 17.42 3.53
C SER A 98 -11.26 17.07 2.22
N VAL A 99 -12.02 16.60 1.23
CA VAL A 99 -11.53 16.25 -0.11
C VAL A 99 -12.06 17.27 -1.11
N ASP A 100 -11.17 18.04 -1.72
CA ASP A 100 -11.53 19.13 -2.61
C ASP A 100 -11.85 18.62 -4.03
N ASN A 101 -11.05 17.70 -4.52
CA ASN A 101 -11.25 17.02 -5.80
C ASN A 101 -10.55 15.66 -5.82
N MET A 102 -10.97 14.82 -6.76
CA MET A 102 -10.45 13.47 -6.92
C MET A 102 -10.35 13.11 -8.41
N SER A 103 -9.28 12.43 -8.80
CA SER A 103 -9.29 11.63 -10.02
C SER A 103 -8.93 10.19 -9.69
N LEU A 104 -9.43 9.26 -10.49
CA LEU A 104 -9.08 7.86 -10.36
C LEU A 104 -8.82 7.22 -11.71
N THR A 105 -7.92 6.25 -11.71
CA THR A 105 -7.63 5.37 -12.84
C THR A 105 -7.74 3.95 -12.35
N PHE A 106 -8.59 3.17 -13.01
CA PHE A 106 -8.84 1.78 -12.70
C PHE A 106 -8.31 0.89 -13.83
N ASN A 107 -7.61 -0.18 -13.47
CA ASN A 107 -7.21 -1.24 -14.38
C ASN A 107 -7.49 -2.60 -13.74
N LEU A 108 -8.10 -3.49 -14.51
CA LEU A 108 -8.38 -4.87 -14.12
C LEU A 108 -7.84 -5.78 -15.22
N VAL A 109 -7.03 -6.77 -14.84
CA VAL A 109 -6.51 -7.79 -15.76
C VAL A 109 -6.77 -9.16 -15.16
N LEU A 110 -7.42 -10.03 -15.93
CA LEU A 110 -7.64 -11.42 -15.61
C LEU A 110 -6.84 -12.28 -16.58
N HIS A 111 -6.06 -13.21 -16.05
CA HIS A 111 -5.31 -14.16 -16.85
C HIS A 111 -5.49 -15.57 -16.31
N GLY A 112 -6.08 -16.44 -17.13
CA GLY A 112 -6.32 -17.84 -16.83
C GLY A 112 -5.40 -18.76 -17.64
N ASN A 113 -4.87 -19.78 -16.99
CA ASN A 113 -4.11 -20.86 -17.63
C ASN A 113 -4.66 -22.24 -17.21
N SER A 114 -3.92 -23.31 -17.47
CA SER A 114 -4.38 -24.66 -17.15
C SER A 114 -4.50 -24.95 -15.65
N THR A 115 -3.93 -24.14 -14.76
CA THR A 115 -3.86 -24.41 -13.31
C THR A 115 -4.15 -23.21 -12.40
N ALA A 116 -4.21 -22.00 -12.95
CA ALA A 116 -4.39 -20.79 -12.16
C ALA A 116 -5.13 -19.69 -12.93
N LEU A 117 -5.89 -18.91 -12.18
CA LEU A 117 -6.42 -17.61 -12.57
C LEU A 117 -5.76 -16.57 -11.69
N VAL A 118 -5.22 -15.53 -12.32
CA VAL A 118 -4.73 -14.34 -11.64
C VAL A 118 -5.61 -13.17 -12.06
N ILE A 119 -6.25 -12.54 -11.09
CA ILE A 119 -6.97 -11.28 -11.26
C ILE A 119 -6.12 -10.20 -10.59
N THR A 120 -5.61 -9.25 -11.37
CA THR A 120 -4.88 -8.09 -10.88
C THR A 120 -5.77 -6.88 -10.99
N LYS A 121 -6.05 -6.23 -9.85
CA LYS A 121 -6.79 -4.98 -9.73
C LYS A 121 -5.83 -3.88 -9.33
N LEU A 122 -5.76 -2.83 -10.12
CA LEU A 122 -4.95 -1.64 -9.88
C LEU A 122 -5.87 -0.42 -9.89
N LEU A 123 -6.00 0.21 -8.72
CA LEU A 123 -6.70 1.47 -8.56
C LEU A 123 -5.70 2.55 -8.13
N THR A 124 -5.50 3.55 -8.98
CA THR A 124 -4.81 4.78 -8.59
C THR A 124 -5.83 5.86 -8.31
N ILE A 125 -5.78 6.49 -7.14
CA ILE A 125 -6.60 7.66 -6.79
C ILE A 125 -5.66 8.82 -6.50
N ASN A 126 -5.96 9.99 -7.06
CA ASN A 126 -5.31 11.25 -6.75
C ASN A 126 -6.32 12.17 -6.07
N LEU A 127 -6.02 12.60 -4.84
CA LEU A 127 -6.89 13.47 -4.03
C LEU A 127 -6.18 14.77 -3.72
N TRP A 128 -6.94 15.86 -3.62
CA TRP A 128 -6.52 17.06 -2.92
C TRP A 128 -7.27 17.16 -1.60
N VAL A 129 -6.51 17.27 -0.51
CA VAL A 129 -7.02 17.18 0.85
C VAL A 129 -6.74 18.48 1.61
N SER A 130 -7.74 18.98 2.31
CA SER A 130 -7.70 20.22 3.11
C SER A 130 -8.15 19.94 4.56
N GLY A 131 -8.11 20.97 5.41
CA GLY A 131 -8.57 20.88 6.82
C GLY A 131 -7.64 20.14 7.79
N ILE A 132 -6.47 19.71 7.33
CA ILE A 132 -5.46 18.96 8.11
C ILE A 132 -4.40 19.84 8.77
N PHE A 133 -4.45 21.16 8.55
CA PHE A 133 -3.44 22.11 9.00
C PHE A 133 -3.92 22.89 10.22
N ASN A 134 -3.05 23.03 11.21
CA ASN A 134 -3.19 23.99 12.31
C ASN A 134 -1.94 24.88 12.32
N LYS A 135 -2.11 26.14 11.89
CA LYS A 135 -1.01 27.11 11.76
C LYS A 135 -1.05 28.09 12.92
N THR A 136 0.09 28.29 13.56
CA THR A 136 0.35 29.40 14.49
C THR A 136 1.42 30.33 13.90
N LYS A 137 1.74 31.42 14.60
CA LYS A 137 2.79 32.35 14.15
C LYS A 137 4.19 31.71 14.11
N SER A 138 4.43 30.64 14.87
CA SER A 138 5.75 30.04 15.08
C SER A 138 5.88 28.60 14.54
N GLU A 139 4.77 27.93 14.26
CA GLU A 139 4.77 26.53 13.81
C GLU A 139 3.61 26.24 12.86
N THR A 140 3.80 25.28 11.97
CA THR A 140 2.69 24.63 11.25
C THR A 140 2.60 23.18 11.67
N LYS A 141 1.45 22.79 12.24
CA LYS A 141 1.10 21.41 12.55
C LYS A 141 0.22 20.82 11.45
N VAL A 142 0.50 19.58 11.06
CA VAL A 142 -0.27 18.84 10.06
C VAL A 142 -0.72 17.51 10.67
N ASN A 143 -2.02 17.31 10.82
CA ASN A 143 -2.59 16.08 11.35
C ASN A 143 -2.82 15.07 10.22
N LEU A 144 -2.19 13.91 10.32
CA LEU A 144 -2.20 12.86 9.30
C LEU A 144 -2.82 11.57 9.82
N SER A 145 -3.60 11.62 10.90
CA SER A 145 -4.29 10.43 11.45
C SER A 145 -5.26 9.79 10.44
N TRP A 146 -5.78 10.58 9.49
CA TRP A 146 -6.60 10.10 8.36
C TRP A 146 -5.88 9.14 7.41
N ARG A 147 -4.55 9.12 7.38
CA ARG A 147 -3.76 8.28 6.44
C ARG A 147 -3.99 6.78 6.62
N ALA A 148 -4.38 6.37 7.83
CA ALA A 148 -4.55 4.98 8.21
C ALA A 148 -6.05 4.64 8.22
N PHE A 149 -6.61 4.42 7.04
CA PHE A 149 -8.01 4.12 6.82
C PHE A 149 -8.21 2.75 6.15
N GLU A 150 -9.42 2.23 6.25
CA GLU A 150 -9.91 1.07 5.51
C GLU A 150 -11.29 1.43 4.98
N VAL A 151 -11.53 1.22 3.69
CA VAL A 151 -12.87 1.29 3.11
C VAL A 151 -13.55 -0.04 3.35
N LYS A 152 -14.68 -0.06 4.07
CA LYS A 152 -15.48 -1.28 4.25
C LYS A 152 -16.71 -1.24 3.34
N GLY A 153 -17.00 -2.36 2.68
CA GLY A 153 -18.07 -2.45 1.71
C GLY A 153 -17.65 -1.91 0.33
N SER A 154 -18.58 -2.00 -0.61
CA SER A 154 -18.33 -1.69 -2.02
C SER A 154 -18.09 -0.21 -2.28
N PHE A 155 -17.08 0.09 -3.10
CA PHE A 155 -16.84 1.42 -3.66
C PHE A 155 -17.17 1.41 -5.15
N LYS A 156 -18.45 1.63 -5.48
CA LYS A 156 -18.96 1.51 -6.84
C LYS A 156 -18.82 2.79 -7.64
N ILE A 157 -18.27 2.69 -8.85
CA ILE A 157 -18.24 3.75 -9.86
C ILE A 157 -18.98 3.28 -11.11
N SER A 158 -19.86 4.14 -11.63
CA SER A 158 -20.51 3.90 -12.91
C SER A 158 -19.64 4.38 -14.06
N HIS A 159 -19.38 3.51 -15.04
CA HIS A 159 -18.67 3.84 -16.27
C HIS A 159 -19.36 3.16 -17.44
N ASN A 160 -19.73 3.91 -18.48
CA ASN A 160 -20.46 3.43 -19.66
C ASN A 160 -21.75 2.63 -19.34
N GLY A 161 -22.45 2.99 -18.26
CA GLY A 161 -23.70 2.33 -17.85
C GLY A 161 -23.53 1.05 -17.03
N GLU A 162 -22.29 0.64 -16.74
CA GLU A 162 -21.99 -0.49 -15.85
C GLU A 162 -21.43 0.02 -14.52
N GLU A 163 -21.66 -0.70 -13.43
CA GLU A 163 -21.07 -0.43 -12.12
C GLU A 163 -19.82 -1.30 -11.90
N TYR A 164 -18.77 -0.72 -11.34
CA TYR A 164 -17.54 -1.41 -10.99
C TYR A 164 -17.19 -1.17 -9.53
N ASP A 165 -17.04 -2.24 -8.73
CA ASP A 165 -16.54 -2.14 -7.36
C ASP A 165 -15.01 -2.01 -7.31
N LEU A 166 -14.55 -0.82 -6.96
CA LEU A 166 -13.14 -0.49 -6.90
C LEU A 166 -12.47 -0.96 -5.60
N ASN A 167 -13.23 -1.32 -4.57
CA ASN A 167 -12.71 -1.72 -3.26
C ASN A 167 -12.60 -3.23 -3.08
N GLU A 168 -13.60 -3.99 -3.51
CA GLU A 168 -13.64 -5.44 -3.28
C GLU A 168 -13.15 -6.21 -4.52
N MET A 169 -12.84 -7.51 -4.38
CA MET A 169 -12.49 -8.38 -5.51
C MET A 169 -13.50 -9.50 -5.75
N GLY A 170 -14.49 -9.63 -4.86
CA GLY A 170 -15.49 -10.68 -4.90
C GLY A 170 -16.30 -10.68 -6.19
N GLU A 171 -16.78 -9.50 -6.60
CA GLU A 171 -17.59 -9.34 -7.82
C GLU A 171 -16.87 -9.87 -9.07
N TYR A 172 -15.60 -9.54 -9.25
CA TYR A 172 -14.82 -9.99 -10.42
C TYR A 172 -14.58 -11.50 -10.43
N PHE A 173 -14.43 -12.12 -9.26
CA PHE A 173 -14.22 -13.55 -9.15
C PHE A 173 -15.52 -14.35 -9.28
N PHE A 174 -16.57 -13.96 -8.55
CA PHE A 174 -17.85 -14.65 -8.53
C PHE A 174 -18.69 -14.36 -9.77
N GLY A 175 -18.55 -13.18 -10.38
CA GLY A 175 -19.23 -12.82 -11.65
C GLY A 175 -18.88 -13.76 -12.81
N MET A 176 -17.76 -14.48 -12.73
CA MET A 176 -17.39 -15.50 -13.73
C MET A 176 -18.22 -16.79 -13.62
N GLY A 177 -19.01 -16.97 -12.55
CA GLY A 177 -19.89 -18.12 -12.34
C GLY A 177 -19.15 -19.45 -12.18
N MET A 178 -17.89 -19.45 -11.75
CA MET A 178 -17.04 -20.64 -11.73
C MET A 178 -17.36 -21.59 -10.59
N ILE A 179 -17.80 -21.03 -9.46
CA ILE A 179 -18.06 -21.75 -8.22
C ILE A 179 -19.34 -21.24 -7.53
N SER A 180 -20.27 -20.65 -8.29
CA SER A 180 -21.50 -20.01 -7.76
C SER A 180 -22.38 -20.95 -6.92
N ASN A 181 -22.30 -22.27 -7.16
CA ASN A 181 -23.06 -23.28 -6.42
C ASN A 181 -22.28 -23.89 -5.23
N TYR A 182 -21.03 -23.47 -5.01
CA TYR A 182 -20.20 -23.98 -3.93
C TYR A 182 -20.28 -23.05 -2.73
N GLN A 183 -21.15 -23.38 -1.78
CA GLN A 183 -21.27 -22.65 -0.52
C GLN A 183 -20.10 -23.03 0.39
N ASN A 184 -19.24 -22.06 0.66
CA ASN A 184 -18.16 -22.20 1.62
C ASN A 184 -18.10 -20.89 2.39
N ASP A 185 -18.28 -20.95 3.71
CA ASP A 185 -18.34 -19.76 4.56
C ASP A 185 -17.09 -18.89 4.39
N LYS A 186 -15.93 -19.53 4.21
CA LYS A 186 -14.67 -18.82 3.97
C LYS A 186 -14.65 -18.11 2.62
N LEU A 187 -15.24 -18.68 1.57
CA LEU A 187 -15.38 -17.99 0.29
C LEU A 187 -16.37 -16.83 0.35
N ASN A 188 -17.41 -16.93 1.17
CA ASN A 188 -18.35 -15.83 1.41
C ASN A 188 -17.65 -14.63 2.09
N GLU A 189 -16.67 -14.88 2.97
CA GLU A 189 -15.84 -13.81 3.57
C GLU A 189 -15.04 -13.04 2.51
N MET A 190 -14.61 -13.70 1.42
CA MET A 190 -13.82 -13.06 0.37
C MET A 190 -14.56 -11.90 -0.30
N SER A 191 -15.89 -11.98 -0.41
CA SER A 191 -16.70 -10.92 -1.02
C SER A 191 -16.50 -9.56 -0.36
N ASN A 192 -16.19 -9.55 0.95
CA ASN A 192 -16.06 -8.33 1.74
C ASN A 192 -14.59 -7.94 2.01
N VAL A 193 -13.63 -8.54 1.29
CA VAL A 193 -12.20 -8.23 1.47
C VAL A 193 -11.88 -6.90 0.80
N SER A 194 -11.67 -5.88 1.63
CA SER A 194 -11.23 -4.55 1.21
C SER A 194 -9.81 -4.57 0.66
N THR A 195 -9.61 -4.00 -0.53
CA THR A 195 -8.27 -3.71 -1.07
C THR A 195 -7.86 -2.26 -0.86
N LEU A 196 -8.78 -1.37 -0.49
CA LEU A 196 -8.43 -0.02 -0.02
C LEU A 196 -8.22 -0.04 1.50
N ASN A 197 -7.16 -0.73 1.92
CA ASN A 197 -6.84 -0.96 3.32
C ASN A 197 -5.42 -0.48 3.68
N PHE A 198 -5.33 0.74 4.20
CA PHE A 198 -4.11 1.39 4.65
C PHE A 198 -3.98 1.43 6.18
N THR A 199 -4.73 0.60 6.91
CA THR A 199 -4.72 0.57 8.39
C THR A 199 -3.34 0.25 8.98
N MET A 200 -2.49 -0.47 8.23
CA MET A 200 -1.11 -0.74 8.61
C MET A 200 -0.23 0.51 8.72
N LEU A 201 -0.66 1.64 8.13
CA LEU A 201 -0.02 2.94 8.25
C LEU A 201 -0.35 3.65 9.59
N SER A 202 -1.11 3.00 10.49
CA SER A 202 -1.49 3.55 11.80
C SER A 202 -0.33 3.66 12.79
N LYS A 203 0.83 3.05 12.50
CA LYS A 203 2.03 3.27 13.32
C LYS A 203 2.34 4.76 13.38
N SER A 204 2.67 5.24 14.57
CA SER A 204 3.00 6.64 14.81
C SER A 204 4.08 7.12 13.84
N LEU A 205 3.92 8.33 13.31
CA LEU A 205 4.88 8.96 12.40
C LEU A 205 6.26 9.14 13.03
N SER A 206 6.37 9.19 14.35
CA SER A 206 7.67 9.25 15.03
C SER A 206 8.46 7.94 14.93
N SER A 207 7.79 6.81 14.62
CA SER A 207 8.45 5.52 14.35
C SER A 207 8.76 5.30 12.87
N TRP A 208 8.36 6.23 11.99
CA TRP A 208 8.64 6.14 10.56
C TRP A 208 10.08 6.55 10.29
N GLN A 209 10.66 6.03 9.21
CA GLN A 209 11.96 6.52 8.76
C GLN A 209 11.81 7.97 8.33
N ARG A 210 12.72 8.84 8.79
CA ARG A 210 12.69 10.27 8.50
C ARG A 210 14.01 10.70 7.89
N THR A 211 13.95 11.40 6.76
CA THR A 211 15.10 12.04 6.14
C THR A 211 14.83 13.53 5.95
N TYR A 212 15.89 14.33 5.98
CA TYR A 212 15.84 15.75 5.64
C TYR A 212 16.94 16.04 4.63
N ASP A 213 16.55 16.60 3.48
CA ASP A 213 17.47 17.07 2.46
C ASP A 213 17.61 18.60 2.59
N PRO A 214 18.79 19.12 3.01
CA PRO A 214 19.02 20.55 3.13
C PRO A 214 19.09 21.26 1.77
N THR A 215 19.38 20.55 0.67
CA THR A 215 19.50 21.12 -0.67
C THR A 215 18.14 21.53 -1.21
N THR A 216 17.16 20.65 -1.06
CA THR A 216 15.77 20.88 -1.47
C THR A 216 14.90 21.41 -0.34
N ASN A 217 15.47 21.60 0.86
CA ASN A 217 14.78 21.96 2.10
C ASN A 217 13.50 21.13 2.31
N THR A 218 13.62 19.81 2.21
CA THR A 218 12.47 18.89 2.23
C THR A 218 12.66 17.82 3.28
N THR A 219 11.61 17.55 4.06
CA THR A 219 11.55 16.40 4.98
C THR A 219 10.66 15.32 4.39
N THR A 220 11.13 14.07 4.43
CA THR A 220 10.39 12.89 3.99
C THR A 220 10.24 11.90 5.13
N PHE A 221 9.02 11.41 5.35
CA PHE A 221 8.71 10.30 6.23
C PHE A 221 8.34 9.08 5.39
N TYR A 222 8.88 7.91 5.73
CA TYR A 222 8.67 6.68 4.99
C TYR A 222 8.35 5.51 5.93
N TYR A 223 7.38 4.71 5.51
CA TYR A 223 7.04 3.46 6.17
C TYR A 223 6.64 2.38 5.17
N ASN A 224 7.08 1.15 5.42
CA ASN A 224 6.73 -0.02 4.63
C ASN A 224 6.12 -1.07 5.57
N ALA A 225 4.87 -1.43 5.35
CA ALA A 225 4.18 -2.43 6.17
C ALA A 225 4.60 -3.87 5.85
N SER A 226 5.42 -4.06 4.81
CA SER A 226 5.72 -5.35 4.18
C SER A 226 4.50 -6.03 3.57
N LYS A 227 4.76 -6.99 2.69
CA LYS A 227 3.72 -7.80 2.04
C LYS A 227 3.02 -8.70 3.04
N TYR A 228 1.69 -8.77 2.94
CA TYR A 228 0.86 -9.70 3.69
C TYR A 228 -0.27 -10.27 2.84
N VAL A 229 -0.99 -11.24 3.41
CA VAL A 229 -2.10 -11.95 2.76
C VAL A 229 -3.40 -11.42 3.34
N LEU A 230 -4.19 -10.73 2.52
CA LEU A 230 -5.51 -10.22 2.92
C LEU A 230 -6.52 -11.34 3.11
N PHE A 231 -6.41 -12.38 2.28
CA PHE A 231 -7.33 -13.50 2.28
C PHE A 231 -6.64 -14.77 1.83
N TYR A 232 -6.98 -15.89 2.45
CA TYR A 232 -6.53 -17.21 2.03
C TYR A 232 -7.61 -18.26 2.30
N ALA A 233 -8.01 -18.99 1.26
CA ALA A 233 -8.83 -20.18 1.38
C ALA A 233 -8.18 -21.35 0.64
N ASN A 234 -8.38 -22.54 1.19
CA ASN A 234 -8.14 -23.79 0.49
C ASN A 234 -9.35 -24.69 0.70
N TRP A 235 -9.66 -25.49 -0.31
CA TRP A 235 -10.72 -26.47 -0.22
C TRP A 235 -10.50 -27.58 -1.23
N SER A 236 -11.17 -28.71 -0.98
CA SER A 236 -11.13 -29.87 -1.86
C SER A 236 -12.56 -30.24 -2.23
N ILE A 237 -12.79 -30.53 -3.50
CA ILE A 237 -14.07 -31.04 -3.99
C ILE A 237 -13.85 -32.46 -4.47
N SER A 238 -14.61 -33.40 -3.92
CA SER A 238 -14.56 -34.80 -4.35
C SER A 238 -15.73 -35.09 -5.28
N ASN A 239 -15.39 -35.31 -6.55
CA ASN A 239 -16.27 -35.91 -7.56
C ASN A 239 -17.70 -35.31 -7.65
N SER A 240 -17.79 -33.98 -7.81
CA SER A 240 -19.09 -33.33 -8.00
C SER A 240 -19.62 -33.57 -9.41
N ILE A 241 -20.62 -34.46 -9.52
CA ILE A 241 -21.29 -34.79 -10.79
C ILE A 241 -22.05 -33.60 -11.41
N TYR A 242 -22.50 -32.65 -10.58
CA TYR A 242 -23.29 -31.50 -11.03
C TYR A 242 -22.44 -30.34 -11.55
N THR A 243 -21.23 -30.19 -11.04
CA THR A 243 -20.35 -29.05 -11.39
C THR A 243 -19.10 -29.48 -12.18
N GLY A 244 -18.83 -30.78 -12.32
CA GLY A 244 -17.61 -31.29 -12.95
C GLY A 244 -16.33 -30.90 -12.22
N LEU A 245 -16.45 -30.48 -10.96
CA LEU A 245 -15.34 -30.06 -10.10
C LEU A 245 -14.78 -31.27 -9.35
N ASN A 246 -13.45 -31.38 -9.35
CA ASN A 246 -12.72 -32.42 -8.64
C ASN A 246 -11.30 -31.95 -8.34
N GLY A 247 -10.82 -32.18 -7.12
CA GLY A 247 -9.45 -31.91 -6.67
C GLY A 247 -9.33 -30.71 -5.73
N ASN A 248 -8.12 -30.19 -5.60
CA ASN A 248 -7.77 -29.15 -4.64
C ASN A 248 -7.75 -27.77 -5.26
N TYR A 249 -8.29 -26.81 -4.51
CA TYR A 249 -8.44 -25.42 -4.90
C TYR A 249 -7.82 -24.53 -3.83
N THR A 250 -7.18 -23.44 -4.26
CA THR A 250 -6.73 -22.40 -3.33
C THR A 250 -7.04 -21.03 -3.88
N LEU A 251 -7.32 -20.09 -2.98
CA LEU A 251 -7.64 -18.71 -3.31
C LEU A 251 -6.85 -17.81 -2.37
N LYS A 252 -6.12 -16.84 -2.92
CA LYS A 252 -5.25 -15.97 -2.13
C LYS A 252 -5.33 -14.54 -2.64
N ILE A 253 -5.50 -13.58 -1.74
CA ILE A 253 -5.40 -12.14 -2.05
C ILE A 253 -4.16 -11.60 -1.34
N VAL A 254 -3.27 -10.92 -2.08
CA VAL A 254 -2.03 -10.33 -1.55
C VAL A 254 -2.05 -8.81 -1.63
N TYR A 255 -1.37 -8.17 -0.67
CA TYR A 255 -1.31 -6.72 -0.51
C TYR A 255 -0.03 -6.30 0.26
N ASP A 256 0.54 -5.13 -0.02
CA ASP A 256 1.84 -4.71 0.54
C ASP A 256 1.98 -3.17 0.71
N PRO A 257 1.16 -2.56 1.58
CA PRO A 257 1.05 -1.12 1.64
C PRO A 257 2.33 -0.46 2.16
N SER A 258 2.73 0.60 1.48
CA SER A 258 3.78 1.51 1.91
C SER A 258 3.28 2.96 1.88
N SER A 259 4.03 3.88 2.48
CA SER A 259 3.69 5.29 2.42
C SER A 259 4.91 6.17 2.48
N THR A 260 4.81 7.27 1.75
CA THR A 260 5.75 8.39 1.79
C THR A 260 4.99 9.66 2.09
N ILE A 261 5.46 10.46 3.03
CA ILE A 261 4.91 11.79 3.33
C ILE A 261 6.03 12.80 3.18
N THR A 262 5.84 13.74 2.26
CA THR A 262 6.84 14.75 1.90
C THR A 262 6.31 16.14 2.23
N THR A 263 7.13 16.96 2.87
CA THR A 263 6.79 18.35 3.20
C THR A 263 8.00 19.26 3.01
N PRO A 264 7.81 20.50 2.53
CA PRO A 264 8.86 21.50 2.60
C PRO A 264 9.18 21.85 4.06
N GLY A 265 10.40 22.29 4.29
CA GLY A 265 10.95 22.66 5.59
C GLY A 265 11.48 21.48 6.39
N TYR A 266 12.10 21.80 7.52
CA TYR A 266 12.48 20.81 8.52
C TYR A 266 11.26 20.46 9.36
N ALA A 267 10.85 19.20 9.33
CA ALA A 267 9.66 18.76 10.04
C ALA A 267 9.95 17.60 10.98
N THR A 268 9.33 17.55 12.15
CA THR A 268 9.44 16.42 13.10
C THR A 268 8.06 15.82 13.34
N ALA A 269 8.00 14.57 13.79
CA ALA A 269 6.74 13.89 14.05
C ALA A 269 6.50 13.72 15.56
N SER A 270 5.24 13.85 15.96
CA SER A 270 4.74 13.51 17.29
C SER A 270 3.38 12.85 17.13
N GLY A 271 3.29 11.55 17.47
CA GLY A 271 2.07 10.77 17.24
C GLY A 271 1.73 10.68 15.74
N ASP A 272 0.56 11.19 15.37
CA ASP A 272 0.07 11.30 13.98
C ASP A 272 0.22 12.71 13.38
N THR A 273 0.89 13.61 14.09
CA THR A 273 1.08 15.00 13.67
C THR A 273 2.51 15.24 13.27
N ILE A 274 2.69 15.95 12.16
CA ILE A 274 3.98 16.52 11.77
C ILE A 274 4.01 18.00 12.19
N VAL A 275 5.11 18.44 12.78
CA VAL A 275 5.39 19.84 13.12
C VAL A 275 6.47 20.35 12.18
N ILE A 276 6.13 21.32 11.35
CA ILE A 276 7.03 21.94 10.39
C ILE A 276 7.62 23.18 11.06
N SER A 277 8.95 23.17 11.22
CA SER A 277 9.71 24.26 11.82
C SER A 277 10.10 25.29 10.74
N PRO A 278 10.04 26.60 11.06
CA PRO A 278 10.44 27.65 10.13
C PRO A 278 11.94 27.67 9.82
N THR A 279 12.77 26.99 10.63
CA THR A 279 14.21 26.89 10.41
C THR A 279 14.69 25.51 10.81
N ALA A 280 15.52 24.87 10.00
CA ALA A 280 16.18 23.62 10.37
C ALA A 280 17.09 23.85 11.59
N PRO A 281 17.18 22.91 12.54
CA PRO A 281 18.18 22.99 13.61
C PRO A 281 19.55 23.13 12.96
N SER A 282 20.25 24.21 13.30
CA SER A 282 21.64 24.38 12.87
C SER A 282 22.47 23.28 13.53
N ASN A 283 22.92 22.30 12.77
CA ASN A 283 23.82 21.23 13.22
C ASN A 283 25.27 21.74 13.40
N THR A 284 25.44 22.95 13.93
CA THR A 284 26.76 23.53 14.18
C THR A 284 27.42 22.92 15.42
N LEU A 285 26.65 22.39 16.37
CA LEU A 285 27.16 21.82 17.61
C LEU A 285 28.12 20.61 17.43
N PRO A 286 27.79 19.56 16.65
CA PRO A 286 28.71 18.43 16.46
C PRO A 286 29.98 18.82 15.68
N LEU A 287 29.86 19.75 14.72
CA LEU A 287 30.98 20.26 13.92
C LEU A 287 31.91 21.14 14.76
N ILE A 288 31.36 21.98 15.65
CA ILE A 288 32.15 22.79 16.59
C ILE A 288 32.87 21.89 17.60
N ILE A 289 32.20 20.88 18.16
CA ILE A 289 32.82 19.92 19.09
C ILE A 289 33.94 19.15 18.39
N GLY A 290 33.72 18.65 17.17
CA GLY A 290 34.74 17.98 16.38
C GLY A 290 35.96 18.87 16.07
N ALA A 291 35.72 20.14 15.71
CA ALA A 291 36.79 21.10 15.44
C ALA A 291 37.59 21.46 16.71
N VAL A 292 36.92 21.66 17.85
CA VAL A 292 37.59 21.97 19.13
C VAL A 292 38.44 20.79 19.60
N VAL A 293 37.94 19.56 19.50
CA VAL A 293 38.72 18.35 19.84
C VAL A 293 39.93 18.20 18.93
N ALA A 294 39.78 18.42 17.62
CA ALA A 294 40.90 18.36 16.68
C ALA A 294 42.00 19.41 17.00
N VAL A 295 41.60 20.64 17.34
CA VAL A 295 42.56 21.70 17.74
C VAL A 295 43.29 21.33 19.03
N ILE A 296 42.59 20.80 20.04
CA ILE A 296 43.21 20.36 21.30
C ILE A 296 44.23 19.24 21.06
N ILE A 297 43.92 18.28 20.19
CA ILE A 297 44.85 17.19 19.85
C ILE A 297 46.08 17.74 19.13
N VAL A 298 45.92 18.66 18.17
CA VAL A 298 47.03 19.26 17.42
C VAL A 298 47.93 20.10 18.32
N VAL A 299 47.34 20.95 19.18
CA VAL A 299 48.10 21.76 20.14
C VAL A 299 48.80 20.89 21.19
N GLY A 300 48.14 19.85 21.70
CA GLY A 300 48.73 18.90 22.63
C GLY A 300 49.89 18.12 22.02
N ALA A 301 49.75 17.66 20.77
CA ALA A 301 50.82 16.98 20.03
C ALA A 301 52.02 17.91 19.78
N LEU A 302 51.77 19.15 19.34
CA LEU A 302 52.82 20.16 19.16
C LEU A 302 53.56 20.47 20.45
N ALA A 303 52.84 20.67 21.56
CA ALA A 303 53.44 20.91 22.86
C ALA A 303 54.29 19.71 23.35
N PHE A 304 53.83 18.48 23.13
CA PHE A 304 54.57 17.27 23.46
C PHE A 304 55.86 17.13 22.62
N PHE A 305 55.79 17.36 21.31
CA PHE A 305 56.96 17.32 20.43
C PHE A 305 57.98 18.42 20.74
N LEU A 306 57.52 19.62 21.08
CA LEU A 306 58.39 20.73 21.48
C LEU A 306 59.06 20.48 22.84
N ARG A 307 58.38 19.80 23.76
CA ARG A 307 58.96 19.41 25.07
C ARG A 307 60.01 18.31 24.95
N LYS A 308 59.90 17.42 23.95
CA LYS A 308 60.88 16.34 23.69
C LYS A 308 62.16 16.80 22.99
N ARG A 309 62.20 18.05 22.49
CA ARG A 309 63.34 18.65 21.77
C ARG A 309 64.19 19.59 22.64
N LYS A 310 63.81 19.82 23.90
CA LYS A 310 64.65 20.43 24.93
C LYS A 310 65.22 19.33 25.82
#